data_AF-A0A6G0ZR23-F1
#
_entry.id   AF-A0A6G0ZR23-F1
#
_cell.length_a   1.000
_cell.length_b   1.000
_cell.length_c   1.000
_cell.angle_alpha   90.00
_cell.angle_beta   90.00
_cell.angle_gamma   90.00
#
_symmetry.space_group_name_H-M   'P 1'
#
loop_
_entity.id
_entity.type
_entity.pdbx_description
1 polymer ?
#
loop_
_entity_poly.entity_id
_entity_poly.type
_entity_poly.pdbx_seq_one_letter_code
_entity_poly.pdbx_strand_id
1 'polypeptide(L)' 'MLKIFVTIPVTSCSCERAFSKLSLIKTKLRSTMHQDRLDGLLTMSIEQKLAYNINIDKVIEQFKILIPFERRMVL' A
#
# COMPACT_ATOMS: atom_id res chain seq x y z
N MET A 1 -13.03 1.50 27.33
CA MET A 1 -13.31 0.13 26.85
C MET A 1 -14.08 0.08 25.52
N LEU A 2 -15.15 0.87 25.31
CA LEU A 2 -15.92 0.82 24.04
C LEU A 2 -15.15 1.24 22.78
N LYS A 3 -14.22 2.20 22.88
CA LYS A 3 -13.42 2.66 21.71
C LYS A 3 -12.56 1.55 21.07
N ILE A 4 -12.03 0.64 21.89
CA ILE A 4 -11.16 -0.47 21.43
C ILE A 4 -11.98 -1.49 20.64
N PHE A 5 -13.22 -1.73 21.04
CA PHE A 5 -14.14 -2.64 20.35
C PHE A 5 -14.52 -2.16 18.94
N VAL A 6 -14.55 -0.85 18.71
CA VAL A 6 -14.85 -0.25 17.40
C VAL A 6 -13.62 -0.26 16.47
N THR A 7 -12.41 -0.35 17.04
CA THR A 7 -11.16 -0.42 16.25
C THR A 7 -10.84 -1.83 15.78
N ILE A 8 -11.36 -2.85 16.48
CA ILE A 8 -11.34 -4.23 15.99
C ILE A 8 -12.28 -4.25 14.77
N PRO A 9 -11.78 -4.51 13.56
CA PRO A 9 -12.63 -4.56 12.39
C PRO A 9 -13.67 -5.66 12.60
N VAL A 10 -14.94 -5.28 12.73
CA VAL A 10 -16.08 -6.23 12.83
C VAL A 10 -16.16 -7.10 11.57
N THR A 11 -15.54 -6.65 10.47
CA THR A 11 -15.49 -7.34 9.19
C THR A 11 -14.09 -7.90 8.92
N SER A 12 -13.94 -9.22 9.07
CA SER A 12 -12.70 -9.92 8.69
C SER A 12 -12.40 -9.82 7.20
N CYS A 13 -13.40 -9.54 6.36
CA CYS A 13 -13.30 -9.52 4.89
C CYS A 13 -12.18 -8.60 4.35
N SER A 14 -11.92 -7.46 5.00
CA SER A 14 -10.83 -6.57 4.57
C SER A 14 -9.46 -7.17 4.89
N CYS A 15 -9.30 -7.72 6.10
CA CYS A 15 -8.10 -8.42 6.54
C CYS A 15 -7.87 -9.70 5.72
N GLU A 16 -8.91 -10.51 5.48
CA GLU A 16 -8.87 -11.72 4.65
C GLU A 16 -8.45 -11.40 3.22
N ARG A 17 -8.96 -10.30 2.64
CA ARG A 17 -8.52 -9.83 1.32
C ARG A 17 -7.05 -9.42 1.33
N ALA A 18 -6.60 -8.69 2.36
CA ALA A 18 -5.19 -8.31 2.51
C ALA A 18 -4.28 -9.55 2.70
N PHE A 19 -4.68 -10.52 3.52
CA PHE A 19 -3.95 -11.77 3.73
C PHE A 19 -3.96 -12.68 2.50
N SER A 20 -5.04 -12.70 1.72
CA SER A 20 -5.09 -13.39 0.42
C SER A 20 -4.15 -12.76 -0.60
N LYS A 21 -4.04 -11.42 -0.62
CA LYS A 21 -3.03 -10.73 -1.43
C LYS A 21 -1.61 -10.98 -0.92
N LEU A 22 -1.41 -10.94 0.39
CA LEU A 22 -0.12 -11.25 1.02
C LEU A 22 0.32 -12.68 0.73
N SER A 23 -0.59 -13.65 0.83
CA SER A 23 -0.29 -15.04 0.48
C SER A 23 0.02 -15.17 -1.00
N LEU A 24 -0.68 -14.46 -1.90
CA LEU A 24 -0.32 -14.40 -3.32
C LEU A 24 1.06 -13.78 -3.55
N ILE A 25 1.39 -12.65 -2.93
CA ILE A 25 2.69 -11.97 -3.06
C ILE A 25 3.81 -12.86 -2.51
N LYS A 26 3.65 -13.39 -1.29
CA LYS A 26 4.64 -14.23 -0.61
C LYS A 26 4.82 -15.60 -1.26
N THR A 27 3.74 -16.20 -1.77
CA THR A 27 3.77 -17.52 -2.44
C THR A 27 4.27 -17.40 -3.88
N LYS A 28 3.83 -16.37 -4.62
CA LYS A 28 4.25 -16.15 -6.02
C LYS A 28 5.68 -15.60 -6.14
N LEU A 29 6.15 -14.81 -5.16
CA LEU A 29 7.52 -14.24 -5.14
C LEU A 29 8.49 -14.98 -4.19
N ARG A 30 8.07 -16.13 -3.64
CA ARG A 30 8.92 -17.13 -2.95
C ARG A 30 9.80 -16.56 -1.80
N SER A 31 9.14 -16.28 -0.68
CA SER A 31 9.58 -16.39 0.74
C SER A 31 10.96 -15.91 1.22
N THR A 32 11.79 -15.27 0.40
CA THR A 32 13.13 -14.73 0.77
C THR A 32 13.21 -13.21 0.59
N MET A 33 12.05 -12.53 0.60
CA MET A 33 11.97 -11.08 0.49
C MET A 33 12.13 -10.43 1.87
N HIS A 34 13.00 -9.42 1.97
CA HIS A 34 13.13 -8.59 3.17
C HIS A 34 11.82 -7.90 3.52
N GLN A 35 11.57 -7.72 4.83
CA GLN A 35 10.32 -7.18 5.35
C GLN A 35 10.00 -5.79 4.76
N ASP A 36 10.99 -4.90 4.63
CA ASP A 36 10.81 -3.57 4.04
C ASP A 36 10.26 -3.62 2.61
N ARG A 37 10.77 -4.57 1.81
CA ARG A 37 10.33 -4.76 0.43
C ARG A 37 8.94 -5.38 0.37
N LEU A 38 8.63 -6.30 1.30
CA LEU A 38 7.31 -6.92 1.42
C LEU A 38 6.26 -5.87 1.81
N ASP A 39 6.57 -4.99 2.77
CA ASP A 39 5.67 -3.95 3.24
C ASP A 39 5.40 -2.90 2.15
N GLY A 40 6.42 -2.53 1.37
CA GLY A 40 6.23 -1.67 0.19
C GLY A 40 5.31 -2.30 -0.87
N LEU A 41 5.51 -3.58 -1.19
CA LEU A 41 4.66 -4.31 -2.15
C LEU A 41 3.24 -4.54 -1.64
N LEU A 42 3.08 -4.79 -0.35
CA LEU A 42 1.78 -4.97 0.30
C LEU A 42 0.98 -3.67 0.25
N THR A 43 1.62 -2.55 0.62
CA THR A 43 1.03 -1.20 0.53
C THR A 43 0.56 -0.91 -0.89
N MET A 44 1.43 -1.14 -1.89
CA MET A 44 1.08 -0.91 -3.30
C MET A 44 -0.07 -1.82 -3.78
N SER A 45 -0.16 -3.05 -3.26
CA SER A 45 -1.19 -4.02 -3.64
C SER A 45 -2.55 -3.75 -2.98
N ILE A 46 -2.55 -3.21 -1.76
CA ILE A 46 -3.77 -2.77 -1.05
C ILE A 46 -4.28 -1.47 -1.69
N GLU A 47 -3.39 -0.51 -1.90
CA GLU A 47 -3.68 0.78 -2.51
C GLU A 47 -3.83 0.70 -4.04
N GLN A 48 -3.69 -0.48 -4.65
CA GLN A 48 -3.80 -0.66 -6.10
C GLN A 48 -5.12 -0.12 -6.67
N LYS A 49 -6.22 -0.23 -5.92
CA LYS A 49 -7.53 0.34 -6.31
C LYS A 49 -7.54 1.86 -6.24
N LEU A 50 -6.88 2.44 -5.25
CA LEU A 50 -6.71 3.88 -5.14
C LEU A 50 -5.82 4.39 -6.28
N ALA A 51 -4.70 3.70 -6.53
CA ALA A 51 -3.75 3.99 -7.59
C ALA A 51 -4.37 3.93 -8.99
N TYR A 52 -5.32 3.03 -9.23
CA TYR A 52 -6.05 2.98 -10.51
C TYR A 52 -6.96 4.20 -10.74
N ASN A 53 -7.46 4.81 -9.66
CA ASN A 53 -8.30 6.01 -9.71
C ASN A 53 -7.50 7.31 -9.65
N ILE A 54 -6.16 7.24 -9.58
CA ILE A 54 -5.32 8.43 -9.60
C ILE A 54 -5.24 8.96 -11.03
N ASN A 55 -5.56 10.25 -11.18
CA ASN A 55 -5.42 10.95 -12.44
C ASN A 55 -3.94 11.30 -12.66
N ILE A 56 -3.33 10.65 -13.66
CA ILE A 56 -1.90 10.76 -13.96
C ILE A 56 -1.52 12.19 -14.32
N ASP A 57 -2.38 12.93 -15.02
CA ASP A 57 -2.11 14.32 -15.41
C ASP A 57 -1.95 15.23 -14.18
N LYS A 58 -2.80 15.05 -13.16
CA LYS A 58 -2.67 15.78 -11.89
C LYS A 58 -1.39 15.45 -11.14
N VAL A 59 -0.94 14.20 -11.19
CA VAL A 59 0.33 13.77 -10.57
C VAL A 59 1.51 14.43 -11.29
N ILE A 60 1.48 14.48 -12.62
CA ILE A 60 2.53 15.12 -13.43
C ILE A 60 2.59 16.62 -13.14
N GLU A 61 1.45 17.29 -13.03
CA GLU A 61 1.40 18.71 -12.66
C GLU A 61 1.95 18.97 -11.26
N GLN A 62 1.55 18.17 -10.26
CA GLN A 62 2.15 18.28 -8.93
C GLN A 62 3.66 18.05 -8.96
N PHE A 63 4.13 17.03 -9.69
CA PHE A 63 5.56 16.69 -9.74
C PHE A 63 6.40 17.79 -10.42
N LYS A 64 5.81 18.50 -11.40
CA LYS A 64 6.42 19.68 -12.02
C LYS A 64 6.57 20.85 -11.04
N ILE A 65 5.59 21.04 -10.14
CA ILE A 65 5.59 22.13 -9.16
C ILE A 65 6.54 21.83 -7.97
N LEU A 66 6.80 20.56 -7.64
CA LEU A 66 7.78 20.22 -6.61
C LEU A 66 9.23 20.60 -6.99
N ILE A 67 9.89 21.28 -6.05
CA ILE A 67 11.27 21.79 -6.13
C ILE A 67 12.25 20.60 -6.24
N PRO A 68 13.37 20.69 -6.98
CA PRO A 68 14.23 19.53 -7.30
C PRO A 68 14.77 18.73 -6.11
N PHE A 69 14.82 19.31 -4.92
CA PHE A 69 15.40 18.70 -3.72
C PHE A 69 14.47 17.66 -3.05
N GLU A 70 13.15 17.85 -3.10
CA GLU A 70 12.18 16.89 -2.54
C GLU A 70 11.79 15.76 -3.51
N ARG A 71 12.31 15.78 -4.75
CA ARG A 71 12.03 14.73 -5.74
C ARG A 71 12.69 13.39 -5.44
N ARG A 72 13.69 13.35 -4.54
CA ARG A 72 14.22 12.09 -4.03
C ARG A 72 13.37 11.69 -2.84
N MET A 73 12.63 10.60 -3.01
CA MET A 73 12.15 9.79 -1.90
C MET A 73 13.37 9.42 -1.06
N VAL A 74 13.56 10.10 0.06
CA VAL A 74 14.65 9.83 0.99
C VAL A 74 14.38 8.44 1.56
N LEU A 75 15.30 7.52 1.26
CA LEU A 75 15.35 6.17 1.84
C LEU A 75 15.63 6.25 3.34
#